data_AF-A0A3Q9MA64-F1
#
_entry.id   AF-A0A3Q9MA64-F1
#
_cell.length_a   1.000
_cell.length_b   1.000
_cell.length_c   1.000
_cell.angle_alpha   90.00
_cell.angle_beta   90.00
_cell.angle_gamma   90.00
#
_symmetry.space_group_name_H-M   'P 1'
#
loop_
_entity.id
_entity.type
_entity.pdbx_description
1 polymer ?
#
loop_
_entity_poly.entity_id
_entity_poly.type
_entity_poly.pdbx_seq_one_letter_code
_entity_poly.pdbx_strand_id
1 'polypeptide(L)'
;MKHQISNKYIYFSVCVIFFSMIYVLNYYTPLQSDDYGYAILGYNLEAHLHHYLTWSGRIVADFISPTLLLINNKFLIAAIQTLGVLLVLLLISKFDNKAKRLYILSVISIVFFLSHPSFGQSNLWIVGSANYLWTSVLYVFVAKEVIGYVQNKKINPIAYPVSLLAGCTNENASLTLVGIIILSVLYLLIKTKKLTLSFYQFYF
;
A
#
# COMPACT_ATOMS: atom_id res chain seq x y z
N MET A 1 7.44 -28.82 -19.93
CA MET A 1 6.40 -27.77 -20.11
C MET A 1 5.10 -28.05 -19.34
N LYS A 2 4.51 -29.27 -19.35
CA LYS A 2 3.28 -29.59 -18.58
C LYS A 2 3.33 -29.25 -17.07
N HIS A 3 4.45 -29.50 -16.39
CA HIS A 3 4.60 -29.20 -14.96
C HIS A 3 4.56 -27.70 -14.61
N GLN A 4 5.11 -26.83 -15.46
CA GLN A 4 5.09 -25.38 -15.21
C GLN A 4 3.69 -24.78 -15.44
N ILE A 5 2.91 -25.37 -16.35
CA ILE A 5 1.53 -24.97 -16.65
C ILE A 5 0.62 -25.34 -15.46
N SER A 6 0.77 -26.54 -14.90
CA SER A 6 0.03 -27.00 -13.71
C SER A 6 0.21 -26.05 -12.51
N ASN A 7 1.45 -25.66 -12.21
CA ASN A 7 1.73 -24.78 -11.06
C ASN A 7 1.10 -23.39 -11.21
N LYS A 8 0.95 -22.87 -12.44
CA LYS A 8 0.32 -21.57 -12.67
C LYS A 8 -1.16 -21.59 -12.26
N TYR A 9 -1.88 -22.67 -12.56
CA TYR A 9 -3.29 -22.80 -12.18
C TYR A 9 -3.44 -22.92 -10.67
N ILE A 10 -2.54 -23.63 -9.98
CA ILE A 10 -2.55 -23.71 -8.51
C ILE A 10 -2.42 -22.31 -7.90
N TYR A 11 -1.41 -21.54 -8.31
CA TYR A 11 -1.20 -20.18 -7.78
C TYR A 11 -2.37 -19.24 -8.11
N PHE A 12 -2.92 -19.34 -9.32
CA PHE A 12 -4.10 -18.59 -9.70
C PHE A 12 -5.31 -18.94 -8.81
N SER A 13 -5.58 -20.23 -8.59
CA SER A 13 -6.66 -20.67 -7.70
C SER A 13 -6.48 -20.18 -6.28
N VAL A 14 -5.25 -20.21 -5.74
CA VAL A 14 -4.95 -19.66 -4.41
C VAL A 14 -5.29 -18.18 -4.34
N CYS A 15 -4.90 -17.38 -5.35
CA CYS A 15 -5.24 -15.96 -5.40
C CYS A 15 -6.76 -15.75 -5.48
N VAL A 16 -7.47 -16.50 -6.33
CA VAL A 16 -8.93 -16.40 -6.45
C VAL A 16 -9.60 -16.70 -5.11
N ILE A 17 -9.26 -17.82 -4.47
CA ILE A 17 -9.81 -18.20 -3.16
C ILE A 17 -9.53 -17.11 -2.12
N PHE A 18 -8.29 -16.60 -2.09
CA PHE A 18 -7.89 -15.54 -1.17
C PHE A 18 -8.73 -14.27 -1.36
N PHE A 19 -8.80 -13.73 -2.57
CA PHE A 19 -9.55 -12.49 -2.81
C PHE A 19 -11.06 -12.67 -2.67
N SER A 20 -11.61 -13.84 -2.99
CA SER A 20 -13.00 -14.19 -2.68
C SER A 20 -13.26 -14.19 -1.17
N MET A 21 -12.35 -14.77 -0.38
CA MET A 21 -12.44 -14.72 1.08
C MET A 21 -12.39 -13.28 1.61
N ILE A 22 -11.46 -12.44 1.12
CA ILE A 22 -11.38 -11.03 1.52
C ILE A 22 -12.65 -10.27 1.15
N TYR A 23 -13.23 -10.52 -0.02
CA TYR A 23 -14.50 -9.92 -0.42
C TYR A 23 -15.64 -10.29 0.52
N VAL A 24 -15.78 -11.58 0.84
CA VAL A 24 -16.80 -12.08 1.77
C VAL A 24 -16.62 -11.44 3.15
N LEU A 25 -15.39 -11.39 3.67
CA LEU A 25 -15.09 -10.75 4.94
C LEU A 25 -15.46 -9.26 4.95
N ASN A 26 -15.10 -8.52 3.89
CA ASN A 26 -15.48 -7.11 3.76
C ASN A 26 -17.00 -6.93 3.71
N TYR A 27 -17.71 -7.79 2.98
CA TYR A 27 -19.18 -7.71 2.85
C TYR A 27 -19.89 -7.89 4.20
N TYR A 28 -19.39 -8.81 5.03
CA TYR A 28 -19.96 -9.08 6.36
C TYR A 28 -19.41 -8.18 7.47
N THR A 29 -18.42 -7.34 7.19
CA THR A 29 -17.89 -6.42 8.21
C THR A 29 -18.91 -5.31 8.49
N PRO A 30 -19.38 -5.16 9.74
CA PRO A 30 -20.33 -4.10 10.10
C PRO A 30 -19.62 -2.75 10.25
N LEU A 31 -20.40 -1.67 10.14
CA LEU A 31 -19.92 -0.33 10.46
C LEU A 31 -19.48 -0.27 11.93
N GLN A 32 -18.36 0.41 12.16
CA GLN A 32 -17.80 0.67 13.49
C GLN A 32 -18.16 2.09 13.96
N SER A 33 -17.88 2.40 15.23
CA SER A 33 -18.20 3.70 15.86
C SER A 33 -17.74 4.90 15.02
N ASP A 34 -16.50 4.85 14.56
CA ASP A 34 -15.87 5.97 13.86
C ASP A 34 -16.46 6.17 12.46
N ASP A 35 -16.99 5.11 11.85
CA ASP A 35 -17.63 5.19 10.52
C ASP A 35 -18.82 6.16 10.57
N TYR A 36 -19.58 6.18 11.67
CA TYR A 36 -20.66 7.15 11.86
C TYR A 36 -20.14 8.58 11.98
N GLY A 37 -19.03 8.79 12.71
CA GLY A 37 -18.40 10.10 12.86
C GLY A 37 -17.93 10.65 11.52
N TYR A 38 -17.22 9.85 10.71
CA TYR A 38 -16.77 10.26 9.38
C TYR A 38 -17.92 10.39 8.37
N ALA A 39 -18.99 9.59 8.49
CA ALA A 39 -20.19 9.76 7.67
C ALA A 39 -20.86 11.12 7.92
N ILE A 40 -20.94 11.56 9.19
CA ILE A 40 -21.49 12.88 9.57
C ILE A 40 -20.56 14.01 9.13
N LEU A 41 -19.24 13.83 9.27
CA LEU A 41 -18.23 14.81 8.86
C LEU A 41 -18.35 15.17 7.36
N GLY A 42 -18.63 14.17 6.52
CA GLY A 42 -18.86 14.36 5.08
C GLY A 42 -17.67 15.03 4.39
N TYR A 43 -17.92 16.09 3.62
CA TYR A 43 -16.89 16.87 2.90
C TYR A 43 -16.79 18.33 3.34
N ASN A 44 -17.29 18.66 4.53
CA ASN A 44 -17.18 20.03 5.02
C ASN A 44 -15.70 20.37 5.30
N LEU A 45 -15.12 21.26 4.51
CA LEU A 45 -13.70 21.64 4.61
C LEU A 45 -13.34 22.25 5.97
N GLU A 46 -14.23 23.06 6.55
CA GLU A 46 -14.00 23.66 7.87
C GLU A 46 -14.02 22.59 8.97
N ALA A 47 -14.94 21.63 8.86
CA ALA A 47 -15.00 20.51 9.79
C ALA A 47 -13.78 19.59 9.67
N HIS A 48 -13.29 19.32 8.44
CA HIS A 48 -12.05 18.59 8.20
C HIS A 48 -10.82 19.34 8.72
N LEU A 49 -10.76 20.67 8.55
CA LEU A 49 -9.68 21.49 9.10
C LEU A 49 -9.67 21.43 10.63
N HIS A 50 -10.83 21.59 11.26
CA HIS A 50 -10.96 21.49 12.71
C HIS A 50 -10.58 20.08 13.20
N HIS A 51 -11.08 19.03 12.56
CA HIS A 51 -10.78 17.64 12.89
C HIS A 51 -9.28 17.34 12.73
N TYR A 52 -8.65 17.85 11.67
CA TYR A 52 -7.21 17.76 11.44
C TYR A 52 -6.42 18.42 12.58
N LEU A 53 -6.77 19.66 12.96
CA LEU A 53 -6.04 20.43 13.97
C LEU A 53 -6.24 19.95 15.41
N THR A 54 -7.38 19.30 15.71
CA THR A 54 -7.75 18.94 17.09
C THR A 54 -7.57 17.47 17.41
N TRP A 55 -7.66 16.58 16.43
CA TRP A 55 -7.68 15.14 16.68
C TRP A 55 -6.86 14.34 15.67
N SER A 56 -7.20 14.44 14.39
CA SER A 56 -6.75 13.45 13.41
C SER A 56 -5.31 13.65 12.96
N GLY A 57 -4.90 14.89 12.67
CA GLY A 57 -3.58 15.20 12.08
C GLY A 57 -3.35 14.63 10.67
N ARG A 58 -4.38 14.09 10.01
CA ARG A 58 -4.28 13.39 8.71
C ARG A 58 -5.24 14.00 7.72
N ILE A 59 -4.80 14.28 6.49
CA ILE A 59 -5.70 14.86 5.48
C ILE A 59 -6.23 13.74 4.58
N VAL A 60 -5.34 12.94 4.00
CA VAL A 60 -5.73 12.02 2.93
C VAL A 60 -6.65 10.90 3.44
N ALA A 61 -6.35 10.30 4.59
CA ALA A 61 -7.22 9.27 5.18
C ALA A 61 -8.59 9.83 5.59
N ASP A 62 -8.62 11.07 6.08
CA ASP A 62 -9.84 11.74 6.51
C ASP A 62 -10.78 12.05 5.35
N PHE A 63 -10.24 12.33 4.16
CA PHE A 63 -11.07 12.45 2.95
C PHE A 63 -11.45 11.09 2.34
N ILE A 64 -10.61 10.06 2.44
CA ILE A 64 -10.94 8.72 1.93
C ILE A 64 -12.12 8.11 2.72
N SER A 65 -12.12 8.24 4.05
CA SER A 65 -13.17 7.69 4.92
C SER A 65 -14.61 8.05 4.48
N PRO A 66 -15.01 9.32 4.38
CA PRO A 66 -16.34 9.71 3.92
C PRO A 66 -16.56 9.34 2.45
N THR A 67 -15.53 9.33 1.58
CA THR A 67 -15.71 8.89 0.18
C THR A 67 -16.22 7.46 0.09
N LEU A 68 -15.68 6.54 0.91
CA LEU A 68 -16.10 5.15 0.93
C LEU A 68 -17.49 5.00 1.53
N LEU A 69 -17.80 5.77 2.58
CA LEU A 69 -19.10 5.72 3.26
C LEU A 69 -20.25 6.27 2.41
N LEU A 70 -19.99 7.32 1.61
CA LEU A 70 -20.98 7.94 0.73
C LEU A 70 -21.44 7.06 -0.44
N ILE A 71 -20.68 6.02 -0.77
CA ILE A 71 -21.09 5.03 -1.78
C ILE A 71 -22.41 4.35 -1.38
N ASN A 72 -22.66 4.22 -0.07
CA ASN A 72 -23.88 3.65 0.52
C ASN A 72 -24.34 2.31 -0.11
N ASN A 73 -23.37 1.52 -0.59
CA ASN A 73 -23.62 0.22 -1.20
C ASN A 73 -22.55 -0.76 -0.72
N LYS A 74 -22.97 -1.70 0.15
CA LYS A 74 -22.07 -2.68 0.77
C LYS A 74 -21.36 -3.57 -0.26
N PHE A 75 -22.01 -3.93 -1.36
CA PHE A 75 -21.39 -4.76 -2.40
C PHE A 75 -20.23 -4.03 -3.09
N LEU A 76 -20.42 -2.74 -3.38
CA LEU A 76 -19.39 -1.90 -4.00
C LEU A 76 -18.25 -1.58 -3.02
N ILE A 77 -18.58 -1.25 -1.77
CA ILE A 77 -17.57 -1.00 -0.73
C ILE A 77 -16.71 -2.26 -0.54
N ALA A 78 -17.31 -3.43 -0.44
CA ALA A 78 -16.57 -4.68 -0.32
C ALA A 78 -15.65 -4.95 -1.52
N ALA A 79 -16.11 -4.65 -2.74
CA ALA A 79 -15.30 -4.77 -3.96
C ALA A 79 -14.11 -3.81 -3.93
N ILE A 80 -14.34 -2.54 -3.57
CA ILE A 80 -13.33 -1.49 -3.50
C ILE A 80 -12.28 -1.82 -2.43
N GLN A 81 -12.69 -2.23 -1.24
CA GLN A 81 -11.77 -2.63 -0.17
C GLN A 81 -10.92 -3.85 -0.58
N THR A 82 -11.54 -4.85 -1.20
CA THR A 82 -10.83 -6.02 -1.73
C THR A 82 -9.83 -5.63 -2.82
N LEU A 83 -10.20 -4.68 -3.68
CA LEU A 83 -9.31 -4.10 -4.68
C LEU A 83 -8.13 -3.39 -4.02
N GLY A 84 -8.33 -2.67 -2.92
CA GLY A 84 -7.26 -2.08 -2.13
C GLY A 84 -6.22 -3.12 -1.69
N VAL A 85 -6.66 -4.24 -1.11
CA VAL A 85 -5.78 -5.35 -0.70
C VAL A 85 -5.04 -5.93 -1.91
N LEU A 86 -5.75 -6.17 -3.01
CA LEU A 86 -5.15 -6.64 -4.26
C LEU A 86 -4.08 -5.68 -4.77
N LEU A 87 -4.32 -4.37 -4.75
CA LEU A 87 -3.37 -3.35 -5.22
C LEU A 87 -2.10 -3.35 -4.39
N VAL A 88 -2.19 -3.38 -3.05
CA VAL A 88 -1.02 -3.47 -2.17
C VAL A 88 -0.19 -4.71 -2.51
N LEU A 89 -0.83 -5.88 -2.57
CA LEU A 89 -0.12 -7.14 -2.84
C LEU A 89 0.46 -7.17 -4.26
N LEU A 90 -0.23 -6.61 -5.26
CA LEU A 90 0.29 -6.50 -6.61
C LEU A 90 1.51 -5.57 -6.68
N LEU A 91 1.51 -4.45 -5.94
CA LEU A 91 2.66 -3.55 -5.87
C LEU A 91 3.85 -4.25 -5.21
N ILE A 92 3.62 -4.97 -4.10
CA ILE A 92 4.66 -5.75 -3.41
C ILE A 92 5.22 -6.85 -4.33
N SER A 93 4.37 -7.57 -5.05
CA SER A 93 4.79 -8.64 -5.96
C SER A 93 5.69 -8.16 -7.12
N LYS A 94 5.68 -6.86 -7.40
CA LYS A 94 6.46 -6.23 -8.49
C LYS A 94 7.83 -5.70 -8.05
N PHE A 95 8.22 -5.84 -6.79
CA PHE A 95 9.59 -5.48 -6.37
C PHE A 95 10.65 -6.38 -7.00
N ASP A 96 10.32 -7.66 -7.26
CA ASP A 96 11.18 -8.58 -7.98
C ASP A 96 10.65 -8.83 -9.40
N ASN A 97 11.34 -8.26 -10.40
CA ASN A 97 10.99 -8.45 -11.80
C ASN A 97 11.39 -9.83 -12.36
N LYS A 98 12.20 -10.61 -11.64
CA LYS A 98 12.73 -11.91 -12.12
C LYS A 98 11.87 -13.09 -11.71
N ALA A 99 11.19 -13.01 -10.57
CA ALA A 99 10.42 -14.12 -10.04
C ALA A 99 9.02 -14.24 -10.68
N LYS A 100 8.45 -15.46 -10.64
CA LYS A 100 7.14 -15.75 -11.22
C LYS A 100 6.06 -14.98 -10.46
N ARG A 101 5.52 -13.94 -11.10
CA ARG A 101 4.59 -12.98 -10.48
C ARG A 101 3.40 -13.62 -9.76
N LEU A 102 2.78 -14.65 -10.34
CA LEU A 102 1.66 -15.34 -9.69
C LEU A 102 2.09 -16.13 -8.45
N TYR A 103 3.24 -16.80 -8.49
CA TYR A 103 3.76 -17.51 -7.33
C TYR A 103 4.03 -16.55 -6.16
N ILE A 104 4.74 -15.44 -6.43
CA ILE A 104 5.02 -14.43 -5.40
C ILE A 104 3.70 -13.91 -4.84
N LEU A 105 2.76 -13.51 -5.72
CA LEU A 105 1.47 -12.98 -5.31
C LEU A 105 0.72 -13.96 -4.39
N SER A 106 0.69 -15.26 -4.70
CA SER A 106 0.08 -16.27 -3.85
C SER A 106 0.75 -16.37 -2.48
N VAL A 107 2.09 -16.44 -2.45
CA VAL A 107 2.85 -16.56 -1.19
C VAL A 107 2.66 -15.33 -0.32
N ILE A 108 2.83 -14.12 -0.88
CA ILE A 108 2.66 -12.89 -0.10
C ILE A 108 1.22 -12.69 0.36
N SER A 109 0.21 -13.21 -0.37
CA SER A 109 -1.19 -13.14 0.08
C SER A 109 -1.40 -13.95 1.35
N ILE A 110 -0.83 -15.17 1.39
CA ILE A 110 -0.89 -16.05 2.57
C ILE A 110 -0.14 -15.42 3.74
N VAL A 111 1.09 -14.96 3.51
CA VAL A 111 1.90 -14.30 4.55
C VAL A 111 1.19 -13.06 5.06
N PHE A 112 0.70 -12.20 4.17
CA PHE A 112 -0.02 -10.98 4.52
C PHE A 112 -1.22 -11.24 5.41
N PHE A 113 -1.99 -12.31 5.16
CA PHE A 113 -3.14 -12.63 6.00
C PHE A 113 -2.74 -13.21 7.36
N LEU A 114 -1.77 -14.13 7.38
CA LEU A 114 -1.35 -14.81 8.61
C LEU A 114 -0.53 -13.93 9.55
N SER A 115 0.21 -12.96 9.02
CA SER A 115 1.13 -12.13 9.80
C SER A 115 0.54 -10.79 10.22
N HIS A 116 -0.73 -10.50 9.94
CA HIS A 116 -1.34 -9.20 10.20
C HIS A 116 -2.17 -9.22 11.50
N PRO A 117 -1.63 -8.70 12.63
CA PRO A 117 -2.22 -8.91 13.95
C PRO A 117 -3.62 -8.29 14.12
N SER A 118 -3.93 -7.22 13.39
CA SER A 118 -5.20 -6.49 13.45
C SER A 118 -5.91 -6.42 12.10
N PHE A 119 -5.86 -7.50 11.31
CA PHE A 119 -6.33 -7.53 9.91
C PHE A 119 -7.73 -6.91 9.71
N GLY A 120 -8.69 -7.24 10.58
CA GLY A 120 -10.05 -6.72 10.50
C GLY A 120 -10.12 -5.20 10.70
N GLN A 121 -9.35 -4.66 11.64
CA GLN A 121 -9.33 -3.23 11.93
C GLN A 121 -8.61 -2.45 10.83
N SER A 122 -7.54 -2.99 10.25
CA SER A 122 -6.71 -2.24 9.29
C SER A 122 -7.13 -2.41 7.83
N ASN A 123 -7.82 -3.50 7.47
CA ASN A 123 -8.15 -3.81 6.08
C ASN A 123 -9.65 -3.93 5.79
N LEU A 124 -10.47 -4.32 6.77
CA LEU A 124 -11.91 -4.58 6.56
C LEU A 124 -12.78 -3.42 7.01
N TRP A 125 -12.54 -2.90 8.22
CA TRP A 125 -13.20 -1.70 8.75
C TRP A 125 -12.95 -0.51 7.81
N ILE A 126 -13.98 0.26 7.47
CA ILE A 126 -13.92 1.32 6.43
C ILE A 126 -12.97 2.46 6.81
N VAL A 127 -13.19 3.12 7.96
CA VAL A 127 -12.27 4.18 8.41
C VAL A 127 -10.88 3.62 8.72
N GLY A 128 -10.81 2.37 9.21
CA GLY A 128 -9.54 1.69 9.43
C GLY A 128 -8.76 1.44 8.14
N SER A 129 -9.42 0.98 7.08
CA SER A 129 -8.81 0.76 5.77
C SER A 129 -8.40 2.08 5.11
N ALA A 130 -9.19 3.15 5.28
CA ALA A 130 -8.83 4.49 4.84
C ALA A 130 -7.52 4.97 5.49
N ASN A 131 -7.26 4.54 6.73
CA ASN A 131 -6.06 4.89 7.50
C ASN A 131 -4.85 4.00 7.24
N TYR A 132 -5.04 2.72 6.96
CA TYR A 132 -3.95 1.75 6.87
C TYR A 132 -3.83 1.08 5.51
N LEU A 133 -4.93 0.63 4.91
CA LEU A 133 -4.90 -0.06 3.62
C LEU A 133 -4.66 0.90 2.45
N TRP A 134 -5.50 1.91 2.30
CA TRP A 134 -5.42 2.86 1.18
C TRP A 134 -4.18 3.73 1.25
N THR A 135 -3.77 4.09 2.45
CA THR A 135 -2.51 4.79 2.67
C THR A 135 -1.33 3.89 2.29
N SER A 136 -1.34 2.60 2.66
CA SER A 136 -0.33 1.61 2.24
C SER A 136 -0.21 1.49 0.72
N VAL A 137 -1.30 1.63 -0.05
CA VAL A 137 -1.21 1.68 -1.53
C VAL A 137 -0.29 2.82 -1.99
N LEU A 138 -0.47 4.02 -1.42
CA LEU A 138 0.36 5.18 -1.75
C LEU A 138 1.81 4.96 -1.34
N TYR A 139 2.05 4.53 -0.10
CA TYR A 139 3.40 4.32 0.43
C TYR A 139 4.18 3.25 -0.34
N VAL A 140 3.56 2.09 -0.58
CA VAL A 140 4.21 0.99 -1.30
C VAL A 140 4.49 1.39 -2.75
N PHE A 141 3.59 2.17 -3.37
CA PHE A 141 3.85 2.74 -4.69
C PHE A 141 5.10 3.64 -4.69
N VAL A 142 5.19 4.60 -3.76
CA VAL A 142 6.34 5.50 -3.67
C VAL A 142 7.62 4.73 -3.36
N ALA A 143 7.59 3.79 -2.42
CA ALA A 143 8.74 2.94 -2.08
C ALA A 143 9.23 2.14 -3.31
N LYS A 144 8.31 1.61 -4.11
CA LYS A 144 8.63 0.92 -5.36
C LYS A 144 9.32 1.83 -6.36
N GLU A 145 8.84 3.05 -6.53
CA GLU A 145 9.43 4.01 -7.46
C GLU A 145 10.81 4.51 -6.98
N VAL A 146 11.00 4.70 -5.67
CA VAL A 146 12.32 5.01 -5.07
C VAL A 146 13.32 3.89 -5.32
N ILE A 147 12.93 2.63 -5.05
CA ILE A 147 13.79 1.47 -5.31
C ILE A 147 14.05 1.29 -6.81
N GLY A 148 13.04 1.52 -7.65
CA GLY A 148 13.18 1.53 -9.11
C GLY A 148 14.19 2.56 -9.60
N TYR A 149 14.22 3.74 -8.99
CA TYR A 149 15.22 4.77 -9.28
C TYR A 149 16.63 4.34 -8.85
N VAL A 150 16.78 3.71 -7.69
CA VAL A 150 18.09 3.17 -7.24
C VAL A 150 18.65 2.15 -8.24
N GLN A 151 17.78 1.30 -8.79
CA GLN A 151 18.16 0.22 -9.71
C GLN A 151 18.40 0.72 -11.14
N ASN A 152 17.49 1.53 -11.67
CA ASN A 152 17.39 1.82 -13.11
C ASN A 152 17.46 3.31 -13.45
N LYS A 153 17.61 4.20 -12.46
CA LYS A 153 17.62 5.68 -12.63
C LYS A 153 16.39 6.25 -13.33
N LYS A 154 15.26 5.52 -13.26
CA LYS A 154 13.96 5.94 -13.79
C LYS A 154 12.96 6.01 -12.66
N ILE A 155 12.13 7.05 -12.69
CA ILE A 155 11.01 7.25 -11.77
C ILE A 155 9.78 7.61 -12.59
N ASN A 156 8.62 7.03 -12.27
CA ASN A 156 7.37 7.47 -12.85
C ASN A 156 7.05 8.89 -12.37
N PRO A 157 6.78 9.89 -13.25
CA PRO A 157 6.41 11.24 -12.83
C PRO A 157 5.20 11.31 -11.89
N ILE A 158 4.31 10.30 -11.91
CA ILE A 158 3.19 10.18 -10.96
C ILE A 158 3.68 10.02 -9.51
N ALA A 159 4.91 9.55 -9.30
CA ALA A 159 5.49 9.40 -7.96
C ALA A 159 5.63 10.73 -7.20
N TYR A 160 5.78 11.86 -7.90
CA TYR A 160 5.92 13.18 -7.26
C TYR A 160 4.64 13.64 -6.55
N PRO A 161 3.46 13.71 -7.21
CA PRO A 161 2.24 14.05 -6.49
C PRO A 161 1.83 12.97 -5.48
N VAL A 162 2.07 11.69 -5.78
CA VAL A 162 1.72 10.60 -4.86
C VAL A 162 2.58 10.60 -3.60
N SER A 163 3.85 11.03 -3.67
CA SER A 163 4.71 11.14 -2.49
C SER A 163 4.25 12.24 -1.53
N LEU A 164 3.71 13.35 -2.05
CA LEU A 164 3.09 14.39 -1.24
C LEU A 164 1.85 13.84 -0.52
N LEU A 165 0.95 13.16 -1.25
CA LEU A 165 -0.23 12.54 -0.65
C LEU A 165 0.13 11.49 0.40
N ALA A 166 1.14 10.65 0.13
CA ALA A 166 1.65 9.68 1.10
C ALA A 166 2.20 10.39 2.37
N GLY A 167 2.89 11.52 2.22
CA GLY A 167 3.32 12.35 3.35
C GLY A 167 2.17 12.87 4.23
N CYS A 168 1.00 13.14 3.62
CA CYS A 168 -0.19 13.68 4.30
C CYS A 168 -1.18 12.59 4.80
N THR A 169 -0.74 11.33 4.90
CA THR A 169 -1.52 10.23 5.49
C THR A 169 -1.12 10.00 6.96
N ASN A 170 -0.65 8.82 7.37
CA ASN A 170 -0.40 8.46 8.77
C ASN A 170 1.07 8.72 9.19
N GLU A 171 1.28 9.20 10.42
CA GLU A 171 2.59 9.46 11.02
C GLU A 171 3.51 8.23 11.07
N ASN A 172 2.97 7.05 11.35
CA ASN A 172 3.77 5.81 11.44
C ASN A 172 4.26 5.36 10.07
N ALA A 173 3.43 5.53 9.05
CA ALA A 173 3.76 5.09 7.71
C ALA A 173 4.62 6.12 6.94
N SER A 174 4.49 7.42 7.26
CA SER A 174 5.42 8.44 6.77
C SER A 174 6.84 8.24 7.30
N LEU A 175 7.00 7.89 8.59
CA LEU A 175 8.31 7.53 9.17
C LEU A 175 8.95 6.35 8.43
N THR A 176 8.18 5.32 8.11
CA THR A 176 8.66 4.15 7.36
C THR A 176 9.15 4.55 5.96
N LEU A 177 8.40 5.39 5.25
CA LEU A 177 8.77 5.86 3.92
C LEU A 177 10.05 6.71 3.94
N VAL A 178 10.17 7.63 4.91
CA VAL A 178 11.38 8.43 5.12
C VAL A 178 12.58 7.52 5.37
N GLY A 179 12.42 6.49 6.21
CA GLY A 179 13.45 5.47 6.43
C GLY A 179 13.91 4.78 5.14
N ILE A 180 12.97 4.35 4.29
CA ILE A 180 13.29 3.72 2.99
C ILE A 180 14.06 4.69 2.09
N ILE A 181 13.68 5.97 2.04
CA ILE A 181 14.36 6.99 1.25
C ILE A 181 15.79 7.21 1.76
N ILE A 182 15.97 7.38 3.07
CA ILE A 182 17.29 7.57 3.69
C ILE A 182 18.20 6.37 3.38
N LEU A 183 17.71 5.15 3.60
CA LEU A 183 18.47 3.92 3.29
C LEU A 183 18.83 3.83 1.81
N SER A 184 17.91 4.22 0.92
CA SER A 184 18.15 4.24 -0.53
C SER A 184 19.23 5.24 -0.92
N VAL A 185 19.24 6.44 -0.31
CA VAL A 185 20.27 7.46 -0.52
C VAL A 185 21.62 6.99 0.01
N LEU A 186 21.66 6.46 1.24
CA LEU A 186 22.89 5.92 1.84
C LEU A 186 23.49 4.81 0.98
N TYR A 187 22.67 3.88 0.48
CA TYR A 187 23.10 2.83 -0.43
C TYR A 187 23.73 3.40 -1.70
N LEU A 188 23.11 4.42 -2.30
CA LEU A 188 23.66 5.09 -3.49
C LEU A 188 24.99 5.78 -3.21
N LEU A 189 25.13 6.49 -2.08
CA LEU A 189 26.36 7.16 -1.66
C LEU A 189 27.51 6.17 -1.43
N ILE A 190 27.23 5.02 -0.80
CA ILE A 190 28.24 3.97 -0.59
C ILE A 190 28.65 3.37 -1.93
N LYS A 191 27.70 3.11 -2.83
CA LYS A 191 27.98 2.56 -4.17
C LYS A 191 28.81 3.51 -5.03
N THR A 192 28.52 4.81 -5.02
CA THR A 192 29.32 5.79 -5.77
C THR A 192 30.73 5.91 -5.21
N LYS A 193 30.90 5.98 -3.88
CA LYS A 193 32.24 5.99 -3.25
C LYS A 193 33.07 4.76 -3.62
N LYS A 194 32.46 3.56 -3.64
CA LYS A 194 33.14 2.32 -4.07
C LYS A 194 33.57 2.37 -5.54
N LEU A 195 32.73 2.91 -6.43
CA LEU A 195 33.10 3.10 -7.85
C LEU A 195 34.28 4.07 -7.98
N THR A 196 34.24 5.22 -7.30
CA THR A 196 35.33 6.21 -7.31
C THR A 196 36.66 5.61 -6.83
N LEU A 197 36.68 4.88 -5.72
CA LEU A 197 37.89 4.22 -5.20
C LEU A 197 38.43 3.14 -6.15
N SER A 198 37.56 2.35 -6.78
CA SER A 198 37.97 1.36 -7.78
C SER A 198 38.61 2.01 -9.00
N PHE A 199 38.10 3.16 -9.47
CA PHE A 199 38.73 3.89 -10.57
C PHE A 199 40.14 4.34 -10.20
N TYR A 200 40.37 4.87 -9.00
CA TYR A 200 41.72 5.27 -8.57
C TYR A 200 42.71 4.10 -8.49
N GLN A 201 42.26 2.87 -8.21
CA GLN A 201 43.13 1.68 -8.19
C GLN A 201 43.55 1.17 -9.58
N PHE A 202 42.88 1.59 -10.67
CA PHE A 202 43.29 1.22 -12.03
C PHE A 202 44.22 2.23 -12.70
N TYR A 203 44.51 3.37 -12.04
CA TYR A 203 45.41 4.42 -12.54
C TYR A 203 46.78 4.44 -11.83
N PHE A 204 47.10 3.39 -11.05
CA PHE A 204 48.42 3.11 -10.49
C PHE A 204 48.84 1.69 -10.88
#